data_AF-A0A502GNB3-F1
#
_entry.id   AF-A0A502GNB3-F1
#
_cell.length_a   1.000
_cell.length_b   1.000
_cell.length_c   1.000
_cell.angle_alpha   90.00
_cell.angle_beta   90.00
_cell.angle_gamma   90.00
#
_symmetry.space_group_name_H-M   'P 1'
#
loop_
_entity.id
_entity.type
_entity.pdbx_description
1 polymer ?
#
loop_
_entity_poly.entity_id
_entity_poly.type
_entity_poly.pdbx_seq_one_letter_code
_entity_poly.pdbx_strand_id
1 'polypeptide(L)'
;MSMYATLEEAVDAAREEFLESAQETTDSDETPVPEQFNLQKYILQDGDIMWQAEFLSKEGESIESLTFRSGAAAQAIFDDDYDKRELEEEWLEESTLYEWDEGEYQHEPPLDTEEGEAAASEWDDEDDYPGRDID
;
A
#
# COMPACT_ATOMS: atom_id res chain seq x y z
N MET A 1 -10.03 8.87 -2.03
CA MET A 1 -8.83 8.05 -1.78
C MET A 1 -7.81 8.92 -1.10
N SER A 2 -7.58 8.64 0.17
CA SER A 2 -6.55 9.31 0.96
C SER A 2 -5.30 8.45 0.93
N MET A 3 -4.16 9.07 0.61
CA MET A 3 -2.85 8.43 0.62
C MET A 3 -2.02 9.03 1.74
N TYR A 4 -1.14 8.25 2.34
CA TYR A 4 -0.38 8.62 3.54
C TYR A 4 1.09 8.33 3.36
N ALA A 5 1.95 9.13 3.98
CA ALA A 5 3.40 8.96 3.86
C ALA A 5 3.90 7.64 4.49
N THR A 6 3.14 7.06 5.43
CA THR A 6 3.52 5.82 6.11
C THR A 6 2.42 4.77 6.04
N LEU A 7 2.82 3.49 6.04
CA LEU A 7 1.91 2.35 6.07
C LEU A 7 1.01 2.39 7.32
N GLU A 8 1.57 2.72 8.48
CA GLU A 8 0.84 2.81 9.76
C GLU A 8 -0.28 3.84 9.70
N GLU A 9 -0.01 5.04 9.17
CA GLU A 9 -1.03 6.08 8.99
C GLU A 9 -2.11 5.66 7.99
N ALA A 10 -1.71 4.99 6.90
CA ALA A 10 -2.68 4.47 5.93
C ALA A 10 -3.62 3.45 6.56
N VAL A 11 -3.07 2.50 7.32
CA VAL A 11 -3.85 1.46 8.01
C VAL A 11 -4.75 2.07 9.09
N ASP A 12 -4.23 3.01 9.88
CA ASP A 12 -5.00 3.67 10.94
C ASP A 12 -6.20 4.43 10.36
N ALA A 13 -5.97 5.23 9.31
CA ALA A 13 -7.03 5.96 8.64
C ALA A 13 -8.06 5.03 7.96
N ALA A 14 -7.60 3.95 7.32
CA ALA A 14 -8.50 2.95 6.74
C ALA A 14 -9.36 2.26 7.82
N ARG A 15 -8.78 2.02 9.01
CA ARG A 15 -9.48 1.45 10.16
C ARG A 15 -10.56 2.41 10.66
N GLU A 16 -10.23 3.69 10.81
CA GLU A 16 -11.19 4.73 11.20
C GLU A 16 -12.35 4.82 10.20
N GLU A 17 -12.06 4.91 8.91
CA GLU A 17 -13.10 5.00 7.86
C GLU A 17 -14.03 3.77 7.87
N PHE A 18 -13.46 2.58 8.06
CA PHE A 18 -14.24 1.35 8.18
C PHE A 18 -15.13 1.33 9.44
N LEU A 19 -14.62 1.80 10.58
CA LEU A 19 -15.38 1.93 11.82
C LEU A 19 -16.52 2.95 11.69
N GLU A 20 -16.26 4.10 11.06
CA GLU A 20 -17.28 5.12 10.80
C GLU A 20 -18.38 4.59 9.87
N SER A 21 -18.01 3.90 8.79
CA SER A 21 -18.95 3.26 7.86
C SER A 21 -19.79 2.17 8.53
N ALA A 22 -19.18 1.38 9.42
CA ALA A 22 -19.90 0.40 10.22
C ALA A 22 -20.89 1.06 11.20
N GLN A 23 -20.50 2.13 11.87
CA GLN A 23 -21.39 2.89 12.77
C GLN A 23 -22.57 3.52 12.04
N GLU A 24 -22.40 3.93 10.78
CA GLU A 24 -23.50 4.48 9.97
C GLU A 24 -24.51 3.37 9.58
N THR A 25 -24.06 2.14 9.40
CA THR A 25 -24.87 1.03 8.89
C THR A 25 -25.53 0.17 9.98
N THR A 26 -24.98 0.13 11.19
CA THR A 26 -25.54 -0.64 12.31
C THR A 26 -25.50 0.13 13.64
N ASP A 27 -26.61 0.10 14.38
CA ASP A 27 -26.72 0.65 15.76
C ASP A 27 -26.20 -0.36 16.81
N SER A 28 -25.38 -1.33 16.38
CA SER A 28 -24.93 -2.45 17.21
C SER A 28 -23.56 -2.15 17.83
N ASP A 29 -23.39 -2.47 19.11
CA ASP A 29 -22.11 -2.41 19.86
C ASP A 29 -21.07 -3.46 19.36
N GLU A 30 -21.32 -4.08 18.20
CA GLU A 30 -20.49 -5.14 17.65
C GLU A 30 -19.34 -4.51 16.86
N THR A 31 -18.10 -4.90 17.18
CA THR A 31 -16.91 -4.45 16.45
C THR A 31 -16.98 -4.98 15.02
N PRO A 32 -16.94 -4.11 14.00
CA PRO A 32 -17.02 -4.57 12.63
C PRO A 32 -15.76 -5.38 12.29
N VAL A 33 -15.97 -6.48 11.56
CA VAL A 33 -14.89 -7.39 11.18
C VAL A 33 -14.62 -7.21 9.69
N PRO A 34 -13.41 -6.77 9.30
CA PRO A 34 -13.06 -6.73 7.88
C PRO A 34 -12.77 -8.14 7.37
N GLU A 35 -13.35 -8.47 6.22
CA GLU A 35 -13.06 -9.72 5.51
C GLU A 35 -11.91 -9.55 4.50
N GLN A 36 -11.59 -8.33 4.10
CA GLN A 36 -10.54 -8.04 3.13
C GLN A 36 -9.76 -6.78 3.52
N PHE A 37 -8.44 -6.85 3.37
CA PHE A 37 -7.51 -5.74 3.52
C PHE A 37 -6.79 -5.51 2.20
N ASN A 38 -6.90 -4.30 1.71
CA ASN A 38 -6.27 -3.88 0.50
C ASN A 38 -5.20 -2.86 0.82
N LEU A 39 -4.10 -2.96 0.08
CA LEU A 39 -2.95 -2.11 0.26
C LEU A 39 -2.41 -1.78 -1.13
N GLN A 40 -2.02 -0.53 -1.32
CA GLN A 40 -1.36 -0.07 -2.52
C GLN A 40 -0.25 0.91 -2.15
N LYS A 41 0.95 0.62 -2.65
CA LYS A 41 2.09 1.52 -2.58
C LYS A 41 2.14 2.39 -3.84
N TYR A 42 2.37 3.67 -3.63
CA TYR A 42 2.54 4.69 -4.64
C TYR A 42 3.88 5.37 -4.47
N ILE A 43 4.52 5.75 -5.57
CA ILE A 43 5.72 6.57 -5.58
C ILE A 43 5.41 7.80 -6.43
N LEU A 44 5.46 8.98 -5.83
CA LEU A 44 5.16 10.26 -6.50
C LEU A 44 6.33 10.69 -7.41
N GLN A 45 6.12 11.70 -8.26
CA GLN A 45 7.19 12.22 -9.13
C GLN A 45 8.40 12.80 -8.36
N ASP A 46 8.19 13.31 -7.15
CA ASP A 46 9.29 13.78 -6.27
C ASP A 46 10.05 12.60 -5.61
N GLY A 47 9.55 11.38 -5.83
CA GLY A 47 10.04 10.15 -5.26
C GLY A 47 9.51 9.83 -3.86
N ASP A 48 8.59 10.65 -3.36
CA ASP A 48 7.89 10.40 -2.10
C ASP A 48 7.06 9.11 -2.18
N ILE A 49 7.18 8.28 -1.15
CA ILE A 49 6.40 7.06 -0.99
C ILE A 49 5.08 7.41 -0.32
N MET A 50 3.99 6.96 -0.91
CA MET A 50 2.64 7.12 -0.40
C MET A 50 1.94 5.77 -0.35
N TRP A 51 1.21 5.51 0.72
CA TRP A 51 0.48 4.28 0.97
C TRP A 51 -1.01 4.56 1.02
N GLN A 52 -1.77 3.67 0.40
CA GLN A 52 -3.22 3.63 0.51
C GLN A 52 -3.61 2.27 1.07
N ALA A 53 -4.40 2.27 2.14
CA ALA A 53 -4.98 1.07 2.68
C ALA A 53 -6.51 1.20 2.69
N GLU A 54 -7.21 0.08 2.57
CA GLU A 54 -8.67 0.05 2.63
C GLU A 54 -9.16 -1.30 3.18
N PHE A 55 -10.05 -1.24 4.15
CA PHE A 55 -10.72 -2.42 4.71
C PHE A 55 -12.11 -2.58 4.13
N LEU A 56 -12.47 -3.82 3.78
CA LEU A 56 -13.78 -4.15 3.27
C LEU A 56 -14.41 -5.25 4.11
N SER A 57 -15.72 -5.14 4.31
CA SER A 57 -16.55 -6.10 5.03
C SER A 57 -16.97 -7.29 4.16
N LYS A 58 -16.53 -7.34 2.90
CA LYS A 58 -16.82 -8.40 1.95
C LYS A 58 -15.62 -8.71 1.06
N GLU A 59 -15.23 -9.98 1.02
CA GLU A 59 -14.20 -10.46 0.09
C GLU A 59 -14.67 -10.43 -1.39
N GLY A 60 -13.74 -10.09 -2.29
CA GLY A 60 -13.93 -10.13 -3.74
C GLY A 60 -14.58 -8.89 -4.35
N GLU A 61 -14.66 -7.79 -3.60
CA GLU A 61 -14.99 -6.50 -4.18
C GLU A 61 -13.81 -6.02 -5.05
N SER A 62 -14.13 -5.64 -6.29
CA SER A 62 -13.13 -5.15 -7.23
C SER A 62 -12.89 -3.68 -6.92
N ILE A 63 -11.76 -3.39 -6.27
CA ILE A 63 -11.35 -2.03 -5.97
C ILE A 63 -10.14 -1.63 -6.80
N GLU A 64 -9.74 -0.37 -6.69
CA GLU A 64 -8.60 0.19 -7.41
C GLU A 64 -7.26 -0.24 -6.78
N SER A 65 -7.25 -0.59 -5.49
CA SER A 65 -6.05 -1.07 -4.77
C SER A 65 -5.90 -2.60 -4.84
N LEU A 66 -4.68 -3.09 -4.62
CA LEU A 66 -4.41 -4.53 -4.60
C LEU A 66 -4.93 -5.18 -3.31
N THR A 67 -5.63 -6.30 -3.46
CA THR A 67 -6.01 -7.13 -2.32
C THR A 67 -4.77 -7.80 -1.74
N PHE A 68 -4.35 -7.37 -0.55
CA PHE A 68 -3.11 -7.81 0.07
C PHE A 68 -3.34 -8.95 1.08
N ARG A 69 -4.38 -8.85 1.91
CA ARG A 69 -4.79 -9.90 2.87
C ARG A 69 -6.30 -10.08 2.89
N SER A 70 -6.75 -11.26 3.31
CA SER A 70 -8.17 -11.54 3.51
C SER A 70 -8.44 -12.46 4.70
N GLY A 71 -9.70 -12.51 5.14
CA GLY A 71 -10.16 -13.24 6.31
C GLY A 71 -9.42 -12.85 7.59
N ALA A 72 -8.95 -13.86 8.35
CA ALA A 72 -8.27 -13.66 9.62
C ALA A 72 -7.01 -12.80 9.54
N ALA A 73 -6.32 -12.78 8.39
CA ALA A 73 -5.13 -11.94 8.21
C ALA A 73 -5.50 -10.46 8.05
N ALA A 74 -6.62 -10.15 7.39
CA ALA A 74 -7.14 -8.78 7.32
C ALA A 74 -7.58 -8.30 8.71
N GLN A 75 -8.24 -9.17 9.49
CA GLN A 75 -8.62 -8.87 10.86
C GLN A 75 -7.42 -8.63 11.79
N ALA A 76 -6.31 -9.38 11.64
CA ALA A 76 -5.10 -9.17 12.43
C ALA A 76 -4.52 -7.77 12.20
N ILE A 77 -4.47 -7.31 10.95
CA ILE A 77 -4.01 -5.95 10.61
C ILE A 77 -4.94 -4.90 11.22
N PHE A 78 -6.24 -5.14 11.18
CA PHE A 78 -7.24 -4.26 11.78
C PHE A 78 -7.11 -4.15 13.31
N ASP A 79 -6.76 -5.26 13.99
CA ASP A 79 -6.53 -5.31 15.44
C ASP A 79 -5.14 -4.77 15.85
N ASP A 80 -4.34 -4.26 14.90
CA ASP A 80 -2.95 -3.84 15.12
C ASP A 80 -2.02 -5.01 15.53
N ASP A 81 -2.45 -6.26 15.28
CA ASP A 81 -1.69 -7.49 15.56
C ASP A 81 -0.90 -7.93 14.31
N TYR A 82 -0.10 -7.03 13.75
CA TYR A 82 0.76 -7.31 12.59
C TYR A 82 2.16 -6.71 12.74
N ASP A 83 3.16 -7.32 12.10
CA ASP A 83 4.49 -6.70 12.00
C ASP A 83 4.56 -5.92 10.68
N LYS A 84 4.74 -4.59 10.78
CA LYS A 84 4.84 -3.73 9.61
C LYS A 84 6.01 -4.07 8.70
N ARG A 85 7.14 -4.51 9.26
CA ARG A 85 8.31 -4.88 8.46
C ARG A 85 8.01 -6.11 7.64
N GLU A 86 7.29 -7.07 8.23
CA GLU A 86 6.84 -8.25 7.49
C GLU A 86 5.92 -7.86 6.32
N LEU A 87 5.00 -6.91 6.55
CA LEU A 87 4.13 -6.38 5.51
C LEU A 87 4.89 -5.66 4.37
N GLU A 88 5.89 -4.86 4.73
CA GLU A 88 6.76 -4.16 3.78
C GLU A 88 7.69 -5.13 3.04
N GLU A 89 8.22 -6.15 3.71
CA GLU A 89 9.08 -7.19 3.11
C GLU A 89 8.29 -8.14 2.19
N GLU A 90 7.01 -8.39 2.49
CA GLU A 90 6.12 -9.17 1.62
C GLU A 90 5.56 -8.36 0.45
N TRP A 91 5.69 -7.03 0.48
CA TRP A 91 5.24 -6.19 -0.62
C TRP A 91 6.11 -6.44 -1.86
N LEU A 92 5.48 -6.85 -2.96
CA LEU A 92 6.17 -7.02 -4.23
C LEU A 92 6.41 -5.65 -4.86
N GLU A 93 7.66 -5.33 -5.18
CA GLU A 93 8.02 -4.06 -5.83
C GLU A 93 7.26 -3.87 -7.15
N GLU A 94 7.02 -4.96 -7.88
CA GLU A 94 6.22 -5.06 -9.11
C GLU A 94 4.77 -4.58 -8.93
N SER A 95 4.27 -4.64 -7.70
CA SER A 95 2.92 -4.18 -7.33
C SER A 95 2.86 -2.69 -7.04
N THR A 96 4.00 -1.99 -6.98
CA THR A 96 4.09 -0.56 -6.73
C THR A 96 3.64 0.23 -7.95
N LEU A 97 2.95 1.33 -7.71
CA LEU A 97 2.46 2.24 -8.74
C LEU A 97 3.25 3.54 -8.70
N TYR A 98 3.77 3.97 -9.85
CA TYR A 98 4.58 5.18 -10.00
C TYR A 98 3.73 6.27 -10.64
N GLU A 99 3.74 7.46 -10.05
CA GLU A 99 3.09 8.65 -10.60
C GLU A 99 3.85 9.13 -11.84
N TRP A 100 3.15 9.15 -12.97
CA TRP A 100 3.67 9.61 -14.25
C TRP A 100 3.27 11.05 -14.56
N ASP A 101 2.00 11.38 -14.30
CA ASP A 101 1.43 12.74 -14.36
C ASP A 101 0.57 12.94 -13.11
N GLU A 102 0.08 14.15 -12.85
CA GLU A 102 -0.67 14.46 -11.62
C GLU A 102 -1.91 13.55 -11.50
N GLY A 103 -1.83 12.52 -10.67
CA GLY A 103 -2.89 11.51 -10.51
C GLY A 103 -2.95 10.40 -11.57
N GLU A 104 -1.95 10.26 -12.46
CA GLU A 104 -1.80 9.12 -13.37
C GLU A 104 -0.72 8.15 -12.87
N TYR A 105 -1.06 6.87 -12.70
CA TYR A 105 -0.17 5.87 -12.08
C TYR A 105 0.08 4.65 -12.99
N GLN A 106 1.33 4.17 -13.02
CA GLN A 106 1.75 3.02 -13.83
C GLN A 106 2.71 2.10 -13.05
N HIS A 107 2.73 0.79 -13.35
CA HIS A 107 3.60 -0.17 -12.65
C HIS A 107 5.08 -0.11 -13.06
N GLU A 108 5.39 0.45 -14.23
CA GLU A 108 6.76 0.54 -14.76
C GLU A 108 6.99 1.95 -15.32
N PRO A 109 8.14 2.60 -15.04
CA PRO A 109 8.53 3.80 -15.77
C PRO A 109 8.78 3.45 -17.25
N PRO A 110 8.36 4.28 -18.22
CA PRO A 110 8.58 3.99 -19.63
C PRO A 110 10.06 4.11 -19.97
N LEU A 111 10.74 2.96 -20.04
CA LEU A 111 12.12 2.81 -20.54
C LEU A 111 12.31 3.20 -22.02
N ASP A 112 11.24 3.60 -22.72
CA ASP A 112 11.28 4.03 -24.13
C ASP A 112 11.72 5.51 -24.29
N THR A 113 11.92 6.23 -23.17
CA THR A 113 12.33 7.64 -23.16
C THR A 113 13.61 7.86 -22.37
N GLU A 114 14.48 8.76 -22.84
CA GLU A 114 15.77 9.12 -22.19
C GLU A 114 15.55 9.64 -20.74
N GLU A 115 14.37 10.20 -20.45
CA GLU A 115 13.92 10.59 -19.10
C GLU A 115 13.54 9.39 -18.22
N GLY A 116 12.90 8.36 -18.79
CA GLY A 116 12.54 7.13 -18.08
C GLY A 116 13.74 6.23 -17.79
N GLU A 117 14.75 6.20 -18.67
CA GLU A 117 16.03 5.53 -18.40
C GLU A 117 16.84 6.26 -17.30
N ALA A 118 16.80 7.59 -17.27
CA ALA A 118 17.46 8.38 -16.24
C ALA A 118 16.81 8.21 -14.87
N ALA A 119 15.47 8.28 -14.81
CA ALA A 119 14.72 7.96 -13.60
C ALA A 119 15.08 6.53 -13.14
N ALA A 120 14.86 5.51 -13.97
CA ALA A 120 15.16 4.12 -13.61
C ALA A 120 16.60 3.88 -13.15
N SER A 121 17.59 4.61 -13.71
CA SER A 121 18.99 4.53 -13.26
C SER A 121 19.24 5.22 -11.91
N GLU A 122 18.56 6.31 -11.58
CA GLU A 122 18.66 6.90 -10.23
C GLU A 122 17.96 6.06 -9.17
N TRP A 123 16.97 5.25 -9.57
CA TRP A 123 16.26 4.31 -8.70
C TRP A 123 17.05 2.99 -8.46
N ASP A 124 17.83 2.51 -9.45
CA ASP A 124 18.66 1.29 -9.33
C ASP A 124 19.97 1.54 -8.52
N ASP A 125 20.41 2.79 -8.41
CA ASP A 125 21.65 3.17 -7.70
C ASP A 125 21.55 3.02 -6.16
N GLU A 126 20.34 2.81 -5.60
CA GLU A 126 20.14 2.58 -4.15
C GLU A 126 20.27 1.10 -3.71
N ASP A 127 20.54 0.18 -4.65
CA ASP A 127 20.94 -1.22 -4.36
C ASP A 127 22.48 -1.44 -4.40
N ASP A 128 23.28 -0.41 -4.72
CA ASP A 128 24.74 -0.44 -4.47
C ASP A 128 25.00 -0.12 -3.00
N TYR A 129 24.76 -1.11 -2.14
CA TYR A 129 25.37 -1.17 -0.81
C TYR A 129 26.82 -1.69 -1.01
N PRO A 130 27.88 -0.86 -0.93
CA PRO A 130 29.26 -1.31 -0.99
C PRO A 130 29.65 -1.98 0.33
N GLY A 131 29.01 -3.11 0.64
CA GLY A 131 29.23 -3.91 1.84
C GLY A 131 29.27 -5.41 1.60
N ARG A 132 29.10 -5.88 0.36
CA ARG A 132 29.27 -7.30 0.01
C ARG A 132 30.64 -7.57 -0.58
N ASP A 133 31.67 -7.23 0.17
CA ASP A 133 33.01 -7.77 -0.03
C ASP A 133 33.56 -8.34 1.30
N ILE A 134 33.85 -9.65 1.24
CA ILE A 134 34.91 -10.39 1.97
C ILE A 134 34.57 -10.91 3.39
N ASP A 135 34.24 -12.21 3.49
CA ASP A 135 35.22 -13.31 3.74
C ASP A 135 34.65 -14.67 3.32
#